data_AF-E3RLK9-F1
#
_entry.id   AF-E3RLK9-F1
#
_cell.length_a   1.000
_cell.length_b   1.000
_cell.length_c   1.000
_cell.angle_alpha   90.00
_cell.angle_beta   90.00
_cell.angle_gamma   90.00
#
_symmetry.space_group_name_H-M   'P 1'
#
loop_
_entity.id
_entity.type
_entity.pdbx_description
1 polymer ?
#
loop_
_entity_poly.entity_id
_entity_poly.type
_entity_poly.pdbx_seq_one_letter_code
_entity_poly.pdbx_strand_id
1 'polypeptide(L)'
;MAPSTVAPAANETRESERESESDAEQEATLQVAAAHDHITQLNATNSPLLRLPAELRNQIYEYALGGHIFYFYTECSNEYPHDRFFHNDIALVYVCRQLNAETALLPYALNSFIYRYYGRDSAENFVHQRSLEQLRVMKSIRLLNSELGLQVSGNGMCIAEHFNHPDLYQPQEVSKSN
;
A
#
# COMPACT_ATOMS: atom_id res chain seq x y z
N MET A 1 -26.54 24.01 -65.46
CA MET A 1 -25.98 22.97 -64.56
C MET A 1 -25.36 23.70 -63.38
N ALA A 2 -25.99 23.63 -62.21
CA ALA A 2 -25.53 24.33 -61.01
C ALA A 2 -24.45 23.50 -60.29
N PRO A 3 -23.41 24.12 -59.70
CA PRO A 3 -22.60 23.44 -58.71
C PRO A 3 -23.24 23.61 -57.33
N SER A 4 -23.32 22.48 -56.62
CA SER A 4 -23.83 22.32 -55.26
C SER A 4 -22.84 22.93 -54.26
N THR A 5 -23.30 23.91 -53.48
CA THR A 5 -22.60 24.46 -52.32
C THR A 5 -22.91 23.59 -51.10
N VAL A 6 -21.93 22.83 -50.61
CA VAL A 6 -22.02 22.11 -49.33
C VAL A 6 -21.23 22.90 -48.28
N ALA A 7 -21.93 23.31 -47.22
CA ALA A 7 -21.45 24.14 -46.13
C ALA A 7 -20.49 23.39 -45.16
N PRO A 8 -19.42 24.04 -44.67
CA PRO A 8 -18.63 23.57 -43.54
C PRO A 8 -18.91 24.47 -42.32
N ALA A 9 -19.82 24.08 -41.41
CA ALA A 9 -20.13 24.93 -40.25
C ALA A 9 -20.46 24.16 -38.95
N ALA A 10 -20.31 22.83 -38.92
CA ALA A 10 -20.76 22.01 -37.79
C ALA A 10 -19.63 21.34 -36.98
N ASN A 11 -18.36 21.49 -37.40
CA ASN A 11 -17.24 20.83 -36.71
C ASN A 11 -16.44 21.78 -35.79
N GLU A 12 -16.44 23.08 -36.06
CA GLU A 12 -15.70 24.08 -35.25
C GLU A 12 -16.33 24.29 -33.86
N THR A 13 -17.66 24.18 -33.75
CA THR A 13 -18.37 24.35 -32.47
C THR A 13 -18.09 23.23 -31.47
N ARG A 14 -17.76 22.02 -31.95
CA ARG A 14 -17.50 20.85 -31.09
C ARG A 14 -16.07 20.76 -30.59
N GLU A 15 -15.12 21.36 -31.31
CA GLU A 15 -13.71 21.40 -30.89
C GLU A 15 -13.50 22.53 -29.86
N SER A 16 -14.15 23.68 -30.04
CA SER A 16 -14.10 24.78 -29.05
C SER A 16 -14.77 24.44 -27.71
N GLU A 17 -15.86 23.66 -27.72
CA GLU A 17 -16.51 23.17 -26.50
C GLU A 17 -15.61 22.18 -25.74
N ARG A 18 -14.87 21.29 -26.43
CA ARG A 18 -13.95 20.35 -25.78
C ARG A 18 -12.69 20.99 -25.22
N GLU A 19 -12.15 21.99 -25.90
CA GLU A 19 -10.97 22.74 -25.42
C GLU A 19 -11.32 23.54 -24.15
N SER A 20 -12.51 24.15 -24.12
CA SER A 20 -13.00 24.87 -22.92
C SER A 20 -13.34 23.94 -21.75
N GLU A 21 -13.83 22.72 -22.00
CA GLU A 21 -14.00 21.70 -20.96
C GLU A 21 -12.65 21.21 -20.42
N SER A 22 -11.64 20.98 -21.28
CA SER A 22 -10.31 20.57 -20.83
C SER A 22 -9.58 21.64 -20.00
N ASP A 23 -9.73 22.91 -20.39
CA ASP A 23 -9.13 24.04 -19.67
C ASP A 23 -9.77 24.20 -18.29
N ALA A 24 -11.10 24.02 -18.18
CA ALA A 24 -11.81 24.06 -16.91
C ALA A 24 -11.45 22.89 -15.99
N GLU A 25 -11.26 21.68 -16.52
CA GLU A 25 -10.78 20.52 -15.76
C GLU A 25 -9.34 20.72 -15.26
N GLN A 26 -8.47 21.31 -16.08
CA GLN A 26 -7.09 21.64 -15.70
C GLN A 26 -7.04 22.76 -14.66
N GLU A 27 -7.87 23.79 -14.78
CA GLU A 27 -7.96 24.86 -13.80
C GLU A 27 -8.50 24.34 -12.45
N ALA A 28 -9.53 23.48 -12.46
CA ALA A 28 -10.04 22.83 -11.27
C ALA A 28 -8.97 21.94 -10.59
N THR A 29 -8.17 21.21 -11.38
CA THR A 29 -7.06 20.38 -10.87
C THR A 29 -5.97 21.24 -10.24
N LEU A 30 -5.61 22.37 -10.86
CA LEU A 30 -4.64 23.32 -10.33
C LEU A 30 -5.13 23.96 -9.02
N GLN A 31 -6.42 24.29 -8.92
CA GLN A 31 -7.01 24.83 -7.69
C GLN A 31 -7.01 23.81 -6.55
N VAL A 32 -7.29 22.53 -6.83
CA VAL A 32 -7.22 21.45 -5.82
C VAL A 32 -5.78 21.22 -5.36
N ALA A 33 -4.80 21.26 -6.27
CA ALA A 33 -3.38 21.16 -5.91
C ALA A 33 -2.95 22.32 -5.00
N ALA A 34 -3.30 23.56 -5.36
CA ALA A 34 -3.00 24.74 -4.57
C ALA A 34 -3.62 24.69 -3.15
N ALA A 35 -4.85 24.17 -3.02
CA ALA A 35 -5.49 23.96 -1.73
C ALA A 35 -4.75 22.93 -0.86
N HIS A 36 -4.29 21.83 -1.45
CA HIS A 36 -3.49 20.83 -0.74
C HIS A 36 -2.12 21.36 -0.30
N ASP A 37 -1.47 22.17 -1.13
CA ASP A 37 -0.20 22.80 -0.78
C ASP A 37 -0.36 23.75 0.39
N HIS A 38 -1.45 24.53 0.41
CA HIS A 38 -1.78 25.41 1.53
C HIS A 38 -1.98 24.62 2.84
N ILE A 39 -2.74 23.51 2.80
CA ILE A 39 -2.93 22.62 3.97
C ILE A 39 -1.58 22.03 4.42
N THR A 40 -0.73 21.63 3.48
CA THR A 40 0.60 21.08 3.79
C THR A 40 1.47 22.10 4.52
N GLN A 41 1.47 23.35 4.06
CA GLN A 41 2.20 24.45 4.73
C GLN A 41 1.65 24.73 6.13
N LEU A 42 0.32 24.75 6.30
CA LEU A 42 -0.30 24.92 7.61
C LEU A 42 0.05 23.79 8.57
N ASN A 43 0.09 22.55 8.08
CA ASN A 43 0.48 21.40 8.88
C ASN A 43 1.94 21.51 9.34
N ALA A 44 2.85 21.96 8.46
CA ALA A 44 4.25 22.14 8.81
C ALA A 44 4.46 23.22 9.90
N THR A 45 3.67 24.29 9.89
CA THR A 45 3.80 25.39 10.87
C THR A 45 3.03 25.15 12.17
N ASN A 46 1.86 24.51 12.11
CA ASN A 46 0.98 24.37 13.27
C ASN A 46 1.11 23.01 13.98
N SER A 47 1.58 21.96 13.29
CA SER A 47 1.73 20.64 13.91
C SER A 47 2.92 20.62 14.88
N PRO A 48 2.72 20.22 16.15
CA PRO A 48 3.83 20.00 17.07
C PRO A 48 4.80 18.92 16.59
N LEU A 49 4.30 17.89 15.90
CA LEU A 49 5.11 16.77 15.39
C LEU A 49 5.97 17.19 14.19
N LEU A 50 5.41 17.92 13.23
CA LEU A 50 6.11 18.26 11.98
C LEU A 50 7.15 19.39 12.16
N ARG A 51 7.08 20.14 13.25
CA ARG A 51 8.10 21.13 13.64
C ARG A 51 9.35 20.53 14.27
N LEU A 52 9.31 19.26 14.68
CA LEU A 52 10.47 18.59 15.25
C LEU A 52 11.52 18.33 14.16
N PRO A 53 12.82 18.34 14.50
CA PRO A 53 13.87 17.82 13.63
C PRO A 53 13.59 16.38 13.18
N ALA A 54 14.11 16.01 12.00
CA ALA A 54 13.84 14.71 11.38
C ALA A 54 14.25 13.54 12.29
N GLU A 55 15.33 13.69 13.06
CA GLU A 55 15.81 12.68 14.00
C GLU A 55 14.77 12.33 15.06
N LEU A 56 14.11 13.34 15.64
CA LEU A 56 13.07 13.13 16.66
C LEU A 56 11.80 12.56 16.04
N ARG A 57 11.46 12.98 14.81
CA ARG A 57 10.32 12.40 14.09
C ARG A 57 10.54 10.92 13.82
N ASN A 58 11.72 10.53 13.34
CA ASN A 58 12.07 9.14 13.09
C ASN A 58 11.97 8.29 14.36
N GLN A 59 12.47 8.78 15.50
CA GLN A 59 12.31 8.09 16.77
C GLN A 59 10.83 7.88 17.14
N ILE A 60 10.01 8.93 17.02
CA ILE A 60 8.56 8.82 17.28
C ILE A 60 7.91 7.81 16.34
N TYR A 61 8.27 7.82 15.06
CA TYR A 61 7.73 6.87 14.08
C TYR A 61 8.14 5.43 14.41
N GLU A 62 9.39 5.20 14.80
CA GLU A 62 9.87 3.88 15.21
C GLU A 62 9.08 3.35 16.41
N TYR A 63 8.81 4.19 17.41
CA TYR A 63 7.99 3.81 18.57
C TYR A 63 6.53 3.58 18.23
N ALA A 64 5.94 4.40 17.35
CA ALA A 64 4.52 4.32 17.04
C ALA A 64 4.20 3.19 16.04
N LEU A 65 5.04 3.01 15.03
CA LEU A 65 4.80 2.13 13.89
C LEU A 65 5.62 0.84 13.92
N GLY A 66 6.58 0.68 14.84
CA GLY A 66 7.50 -0.43 14.87
C GLY A 66 7.30 -1.41 16.03
N GLY A 67 7.91 -2.59 15.91
CA GLY A 67 7.93 -3.60 16.98
C GLY A 67 6.67 -4.46 17.06
N HIS A 68 5.75 -4.32 16.11
CA HIS A 68 4.50 -5.07 16.07
C HIS A 68 4.67 -6.41 15.33
N ILE A 69 3.85 -7.37 15.72
CA ILE A 69 3.71 -8.66 15.04
C ILE A 69 2.25 -8.79 14.58
N PHE A 70 2.03 -8.72 13.27
CA PHE A 70 0.72 -8.85 12.69
C PHE A 70 0.40 -10.33 12.43
N TYR A 71 -0.65 -10.82 13.08
CA TYR A 71 -1.15 -12.18 12.89
C TYR A 71 -2.37 -12.16 11.97
N PHE A 72 -2.29 -12.91 10.88
CA PHE A 72 -3.39 -13.13 9.95
C PHE A 72 -3.86 -14.57 10.09
N TYR A 73 -5.10 -14.74 10.54
CA TYR A 73 -5.77 -16.02 10.65
C TYR A 73 -6.79 -16.13 9.53
N THR A 74 -6.70 -17.19 8.72
CA THR A 74 -7.69 -17.47 7.67
C THR A 74 -8.90 -18.24 8.20
N GLU A 75 -9.25 -18.11 9.49
CA GLU A 75 -10.26 -18.97 10.08
C GLU A 75 -11.63 -18.74 9.43
N CYS A 76 -12.09 -19.81 8.79
CA CYS A 76 -13.43 -20.05 8.29
C CYS A 76 -14.44 -19.98 9.44
N SER A 77 -14.78 -18.79 9.94
CA SER A 77 -16.01 -18.61 10.71
C SER A 77 -16.52 -17.19 10.51
N ASN A 78 -17.83 -17.07 10.28
CA ASN A 78 -18.56 -15.81 10.18
C ASN A 78 -18.63 -15.02 11.52
N GLU A 79 -17.78 -15.35 12.50
CA GLU A 79 -17.62 -14.62 13.74
C GLU A 79 -16.26 -13.92 13.73
N TYR A 80 -16.09 -12.94 12.84
CA TYR A 80 -14.90 -12.11 12.82
C TYR A 80 -14.72 -11.44 14.20
N PRO A 81 -13.61 -11.69 14.94
CA PRO A 81 -13.11 -10.65 15.79
C PRO A 81 -12.59 -9.60 14.83
N HIS A 82 -13.44 -8.63 14.49
CA HIS A 82 -13.03 -7.41 13.81
C HIS A 82 -11.75 -6.92 14.50
N ASP A 83 -10.60 -7.15 13.88
CA ASP A 83 -9.67 -6.17 13.32
C ASP A 83 -9.43 -4.86 14.10
N ARG A 84 -9.74 -4.85 15.39
CA ARG A 84 -9.51 -3.72 16.31
C ARG A 84 -8.04 -3.54 16.62
N PHE A 85 -7.18 -4.45 16.17
CA PHE A 85 -5.73 -4.36 16.36
C PHE A 85 -5.05 -3.50 15.28
N PHE A 86 -5.64 -3.28 14.10
CA PHE A 86 -4.94 -2.55 13.02
C PHE A 86 -5.20 -1.05 12.98
N HIS A 87 -6.24 -0.54 13.66
CA HIS A 87 -6.70 0.82 13.41
C HIS A 87 -5.74 1.91 13.93
N ASN A 88 -4.94 1.61 14.96
CA ASN A 88 -3.98 2.58 15.51
C ASN A 88 -2.56 2.39 14.98
N ASP A 89 -2.16 1.15 14.67
CA ASP A 89 -0.77 0.79 14.37
C ASP A 89 -0.28 1.30 13.00
N ILE A 90 -1.20 1.71 12.12
CA ILE A 90 -0.87 2.34 10.83
C ILE A 90 -1.54 3.72 10.66
N ALA A 91 -2.22 4.24 11.69
CA ALA A 91 -3.01 5.47 11.58
C ALA A 91 -2.17 6.66 11.10
N LEU A 92 -0.93 6.79 11.57
CA LEU A 92 0.00 7.87 11.21
C LEU A 92 0.26 7.95 9.69
N VAL A 93 0.23 6.81 9.00
CA VAL A 93 0.44 6.73 7.54
C VAL A 93 -0.69 7.43 6.78
N TYR A 94 -1.88 7.55 7.37
CA TYR A 94 -3.09 8.08 6.72
C TYR A 94 -3.45 9.52 7.12
N VAL A 95 -2.68 10.16 8.01
CA VAL A 95 -3.04 11.49 8.54
C VAL A 95 -2.86 12.60 7.52
N CYS A 96 -1.67 12.70 6.90
CA CYS A 96 -1.38 13.73 5.90
C CYS A 96 -0.31 13.28 4.91
N ARG A 97 -0.17 14.00 3.79
CA ARG A 97 0.79 13.66 2.71
C ARG A 97 2.23 13.63 3.20
N GLN A 98 2.63 14.56 4.07
CA GLN A 98 4.00 14.59 4.61
C GLN A 98 4.30 13.36 5.47
N LEU A 99 3.41 13.02 6.41
CA LEU A 99 3.58 11.84 7.24
C LEU A 99 3.53 10.56 6.40
N ASN A 100 2.64 10.48 5.43
CA ASN A 100 2.59 9.35 4.50
C ASN A 100 3.93 9.16 3.77
N ALA A 101 4.50 10.24 3.21
CA ALA A 101 5.78 10.19 2.51
C ALA A 101 6.95 9.75 3.42
N GLU A 102 6.95 10.18 4.68
CA GLU A 102 8.00 9.80 5.65
C GLU A 102 7.81 8.37 6.22
N THR A 103 6.56 7.89 6.32
CA THR A 103 6.25 6.68 7.11
C THR A 103 5.74 5.49 6.32
N ALA A 104 5.35 5.63 5.05
CA ALA A 104 4.67 4.56 4.28
C ALA A 104 5.43 3.23 4.22
N LEU A 105 6.76 3.26 4.33
CA LEU A 105 7.61 2.07 4.31
C LEU A 105 7.90 1.49 5.70
N LEU A 106 7.74 2.29 6.77
CA LEU A 106 8.09 1.90 8.13
C LEU A 106 7.26 0.72 8.66
N PRO A 107 5.94 0.61 8.40
CA PRO A 107 5.17 -0.56 8.81
C PRO A 107 5.73 -1.87 8.26
N TYR A 108 6.34 -1.85 7.07
CA TYR A 108 6.93 -3.04 6.45
C TYR A 108 8.35 -3.30 6.96
N ALA A 109 9.14 -2.24 7.17
CA ALA A 109 10.52 -2.33 7.62
C ALA A 109 10.66 -2.73 9.09
N LEU A 110 9.75 -2.27 9.95
CA LEU A 110 9.88 -2.37 11.40
C LEU A 110 9.07 -3.51 12.01
N ASN A 111 8.12 -4.10 11.29
CA ASN A 111 7.21 -5.12 11.80
C ASN A 111 7.44 -6.50 11.18
N SER A 112 6.82 -7.50 11.80
CA SER A 112 6.78 -8.87 11.28
C SER A 112 5.36 -9.29 10.97
N PHE A 113 5.18 -10.04 9.89
CA PHE A 113 3.87 -10.53 9.45
C PHE A 113 3.85 -12.06 9.55
N ILE A 114 2.82 -12.61 10.19
CA ILE A 114 2.63 -14.04 10.37
C ILE A 114 1.28 -14.43 9.79
N TYR A 115 1.30 -15.27 8.77
CA TYR A 115 0.11 -15.84 8.15
C TYR A 115 -0.04 -17.29 8.60
N ARG A 116 -1.11 -17.59 9.32
CA ARG A 116 -1.55 -18.97 9.55
C ARG A 116 -2.56 -19.32 8.47
N TYR A 117 -2.22 -20.27 7.61
CA TYR A 117 -2.99 -20.57 6.40
C TYR A 117 -3.32 -22.06 6.26
N TYR A 118 -4.42 -22.33 5.58
CA TYR A 118 -4.80 -23.65 5.08
C TYR A 118 -4.66 -23.78 3.54
N GLY A 119 -4.44 -22.66 2.84
CA GLY A 119 -4.22 -22.59 1.38
C GLY A 119 -3.45 -21.33 0.93
N ARG A 120 -3.22 -21.17 -0.38
CA ARG A 120 -2.31 -20.16 -0.94
C ARG A 120 -2.82 -18.70 -0.90
N ASP A 121 -4.10 -18.45 -0.67
CA ASP A 121 -4.70 -17.23 -1.20
C ASP A 121 -4.39 -15.94 -0.43
N SER A 122 -4.37 -15.93 0.92
CA SER A 122 -4.29 -14.66 1.66
C SER A 122 -2.89 -14.03 1.66
N ALA A 123 -1.86 -14.85 1.83
CA ALA A 123 -0.47 -14.38 1.82
C ALA A 123 0.01 -14.03 0.40
N GLU A 124 -0.42 -14.81 -0.60
CA GLU A 124 -0.15 -14.55 -2.01
C GLU A 124 -0.80 -13.22 -2.45
N ASN A 125 -2.10 -13.03 -2.17
CA ASN A 125 -2.80 -11.77 -2.45
C ASN A 125 -2.15 -10.58 -1.76
N PHE A 126 -1.73 -10.73 -0.49
CA PHE A 126 -1.03 -9.66 0.21
C PHE A 126 0.23 -9.24 -0.53
N VAL A 127 1.07 -10.19 -0.92
CA VAL A 127 2.35 -9.92 -1.59
C VAL A 127 2.14 -9.31 -2.98
N HIS A 128 1.19 -9.81 -3.77
CA HIS A 128 0.91 -9.28 -5.10
C HIS A 128 0.34 -7.85 -5.10
N GLN A 129 -0.30 -7.43 -4.02
CA GLN A 129 -0.84 -6.07 -3.90
C GLN A 129 0.18 -5.06 -3.36
N ARG A 130 1.45 -5.45 -3.13
CA ARG A 130 2.51 -4.55 -2.64
C ARG A 130 3.40 -4.08 -3.78
N SER A 131 3.92 -2.86 -3.65
CA SER A 131 4.94 -2.33 -4.55
C SER A 131 6.29 -3.02 -4.31
N LEU A 132 7.16 -2.96 -5.31
CA LEU A 132 8.52 -3.50 -5.21
C LEU A 132 9.31 -2.88 -4.03
N GLU A 133 9.10 -1.58 -3.78
CA GLU A 133 9.76 -0.88 -2.67
C GLU A 133 9.29 -1.42 -1.32
N GLN A 134 7.99 -1.65 -1.16
CA GLN A 134 7.41 -2.25 0.05
C GLN A 134 7.96 -3.66 0.27
N LEU A 135 8.05 -4.49 -0.77
CA LEU A 135 8.58 -5.85 -0.67
C LEU A 135 10.07 -5.89 -0.31
N ARG A 136 10.86 -4.94 -0.83
CA ARG A 136 12.30 -4.83 -0.54
C ARG A 136 12.59 -4.49 0.91
N VAL A 137 11.83 -3.56 1.49
CA VAL A 137 12.02 -3.15 2.88
C VAL A 137 11.40 -4.14 3.87
N MET A 138 10.50 -5.00 3.41
CA MET A 138 9.74 -5.88 4.30
C MET A 138 10.63 -6.89 5.02
N LYS A 139 10.69 -6.73 6.35
CA LYS A 139 11.66 -7.42 7.22
C LYS A 139 11.42 -8.92 7.32
N SER A 140 10.19 -9.34 7.60
CA SER A 140 9.88 -10.75 7.81
C SER A 140 8.41 -11.07 7.55
N ILE A 141 8.19 -12.03 6.66
CA ILE A 141 6.94 -12.78 6.53
C ILE A 141 7.20 -14.21 6.98
N ARG A 142 6.30 -14.74 7.81
CA ARG A 142 6.24 -16.15 8.20
C ARG A 142 4.91 -16.76 7.76
N LEU A 143 4.97 -17.84 7.01
CA LEU A 143 3.84 -18.64 6.57
C LEU A 143 3.82 -19.93 7.40
N LEU A 144 2.72 -20.19 8.10
CA LEU A 144 2.55 -21.34 8.98
C LEU A 144 1.35 -22.16 8.50
N ASN A 145 1.62 -23.38 8.03
CA ASN A 145 0.58 -24.37 7.77
C ASN A 145 0.42 -25.27 9.00
N SER A 146 -0.74 -25.18 9.65
CA SER A 146 -0.98 -25.89 10.91
C SER A 146 -1.29 -27.38 10.72
N GLU A 147 -1.74 -27.79 9.53
CA GLU A 147 -2.08 -29.19 9.22
C GLU A 147 -0.86 -29.99 8.76
N LEU A 148 0.00 -29.37 7.96
CA LEU A 148 1.19 -30.01 7.38
C LEU A 148 2.45 -29.78 8.22
N GLY A 149 2.39 -28.95 9.28
CA GLY A 149 3.55 -28.56 10.07
C GLY A 149 4.62 -27.80 9.27
N LEU A 150 4.26 -27.28 8.09
CA LEU A 150 5.16 -26.57 7.20
C LEU A 150 5.31 -25.11 7.65
N GLN A 151 6.56 -24.66 7.75
CA GLN A 151 6.90 -23.27 8.04
C GLN A 151 7.83 -22.72 6.96
N VAL A 152 7.41 -21.65 6.31
CA VAL A 152 8.26 -20.88 5.38
C VAL A 152 8.44 -19.49 5.96
N SER A 153 9.68 -18.99 5.98
CA SER A 153 9.97 -17.65 6.45
C SER A 153 10.99 -16.97 5.55
N GLY A 154 10.79 -15.70 5.27
CA GLY A 154 11.69 -14.90 4.45
C GLY A 154 11.35 -13.41 4.52
N ASN A 155 12.16 -12.61 3.83
CA ASN A 155 11.79 -11.22 3.55
C ASN A 155 10.73 -11.16 2.44
N GLY A 156 10.22 -9.97 2.14
CA GLY A 156 9.15 -9.82 1.14
C GLY A 156 9.50 -10.30 -0.26
N MET A 157 10.74 -10.08 -0.70
CA MET A 157 11.23 -10.52 -2.01
C MET A 157 11.27 -12.05 -2.10
N CYS A 158 11.83 -12.73 -1.10
CA CYS A 158 11.92 -14.18 -1.08
C CYS A 158 10.54 -14.85 -1.12
N ILE A 159 9.57 -14.29 -0.39
CA ILE A 159 8.20 -14.82 -0.39
C ILE A 159 7.48 -14.50 -1.71
N ALA A 160 7.72 -13.35 -2.32
CA ALA A 160 7.18 -13.03 -3.64
C ALA A 160 7.70 -13.98 -4.73
N GLU A 161 9.01 -14.28 -4.71
CA GLU A 161 9.61 -15.28 -5.60
C GLU A 161 9.04 -16.67 -5.36
N HIS A 162 8.80 -17.03 -4.09
CA HIS A 162 8.17 -18.30 -3.72
C HIS A 162 6.76 -18.47 -4.32
N PHE A 163 5.97 -17.40 -4.39
CA PHE A 163 4.64 -17.46 -5.03
C PHE A 163 4.71 -17.43 -6.56
N ASN A 164 5.70 -16.74 -7.15
CA ASN A 164 5.86 -16.68 -8.60
C ASN A 164 6.47 -17.96 -9.23
N HIS A 165 7.19 -18.78 -8.44
CA HIS A 165 7.76 -20.05 -8.89
C HIS A 165 7.21 -21.23 -8.07
N PRO A 166 6.12 -21.87 -8.52
CA PRO A 166 5.50 -22.99 -7.79
C PRO A 166 6.38 -24.24 -7.63
N ASP A 167 7.48 -24.33 -8.40
CA ASP A 167 8.36 -25.50 -8.47
C ASP A 167 9.49 -25.53 -7.42
N LEU A 168 9.65 -24.50 -6.58
CA LEU A 168 10.67 -24.47 -5.52
C LEU A 168 10.26 -25.19 -4.22
N TYR A 169 9.18 -25.95 -4.25
CA TYR A 169 8.84 -26.89 -3.18
C TYR A 169 9.70 -28.16 -3.30
N GLN A 170 10.92 -28.10 -2.79
CA GLN A 170 11.54 -29.29 -2.18
C GLN A 170 11.27 -29.19 -0.67
N PRO A 171 10.33 -29.97 -0.12
CA PRO A 171 10.25 -30.08 1.33
C PRO A 171 11.60 -30.63 1.80
N GLN A 172 12.33 -29.87 2.61
CA GLN A 172 13.45 -30.46 3.32
C GLN A 172 12.86 -31.57 4.20
N GLU A 173 13.19 -32.81 3.84
CA GLU A 173 12.88 -33.99 4.64
C GLU A 173 13.40 -33.74 6.05
N VAL A 174 12.49 -33.42 6.96
CA VAL A 174 12.77 -33.54 8.38
C VAL A 174 12.93 -35.03 8.61
N SER A 175 14.18 -35.44 8.77
CA SER A 175 14.58 -36.77 9.20
C SER A 175 13.73 -37.17 10.41
N LYS A 176 12.76 -38.06 10.21
CA LYS A 176 12.12 -38.75 11.32
C LYS A 176 13.15 -39.70 11.92
N SER A 177 13.89 -39.23 12.90
CA SER A 177 14.60 -40.06 13.87
C SER A 177 13.64 -40.40 15.01
N ASN A 178 13.03 -41.58 14.91
CA ASN A 178 12.83 -42.59 15.96
C ASN A 178 11.73 -43.58 15.58
#